data_AF-A0A527YP19-F1
#
_entry.id   AF-A0A527YP19-F1
#
_cell.length_a   1.000
_cell.length_b   1.000
_cell.length_c   1.000
_cell.angle_alpha   90.00
_cell.angle_beta   90.00
_cell.angle_gamma   90.00
#
_symmetry.space_group_name_H-M   'P 1'
#
loop_
_entity.id
_entity.type
_entity.pdbx_description
1 polymer ?
#
loop_
_entity_poly.entity_id
_entity_poly.type
_entity_poly.pdbx_seq_one_letter_code
_entity_poly.pdbx_strand_id
1 'polypeptide(L)' 'RKLSIHARNVALPLSRIGTLVTDDGLSDADARMLEDAGVMVRIASASGAVQ' A
#
# COMPACT_ATOMS: atom_id res chain seq x y z
N ARG A 1 -13.51 -11.71 21.46
CA ARG A 1 -13.19 -13.05 20.91
C ARG A 1 -11.80 -12.97 20.27
N LYS A 2 -10.90 -13.92 20.55
CA LYS A 2 -9.44 -13.82 20.29
C LYS A 2 -8.93 -14.55 19.04
N LEU A 3 -9.81 -15.09 18.18
CA LEU A 3 -9.41 -15.87 16.99
C LEU A 3 -10.24 -15.50 15.75
N SER A 4 -10.25 -14.22 15.39
CA SER A 4 -10.77 -13.77 14.10
C SER A 4 -9.75 -14.14 13.02
N ILE A 5 -10.10 -15.03 12.09
CA ILE A 5 -9.29 -15.26 10.90
C ILE A 5 -9.53 -14.06 9.97
N HIS A 6 -8.56 -13.15 9.90
CA HIS A 6 -8.56 -12.08 8.91
C HIS A 6 -7.86 -12.58 7.65
N ALA A 7 -8.45 -12.30 6.49
CA ALA A 7 -7.78 -12.52 5.22
C ALA A 7 -6.47 -11.74 5.23
N ARG A 8 -5.33 -12.42 4.96
CA ARG A 8 -4.01 -11.77 4.93
C ARG A 8 -3.94 -10.71 3.83
N ASN A 9 -4.69 -10.93 2.76
CA ASN A 9 -4.75 -10.07 1.59
C ASN A 9 -6.22 -9.71 1.31
N VAL A 10 -6.47 -8.46 0.97
CA VAL A 10 -7.78 -7.99 0.51
C VAL A 10 -7.63 -7.49 -0.91
N ALA A 11 -8.41 -8.05 -1.83
CA ALA A 11 -8.49 -7.54 -3.19
C ALA A 11 -9.48 -6.36 -3.20
N LEU A 12 -8.95 -5.14 -3.35
CA LEU A 12 -9.75 -3.92 -3.48
C LEU A 12 -9.62 -3.38 -4.90
N PRO A 13 -10.73 -2.99 -5.55
CA PRO A 13 -10.65 -2.22 -6.79
C PRO A 13 -9.92 -0.89 -6.53
N LEU A 14 -9.00 -0.51 -7.43
CA LEU A 14 -8.24 0.74 -7.32
C LEU A 14 -9.15 1.97 -7.21
N SER A 15 -10.33 1.92 -7.84
CA SER A 15 -11.34 2.97 -7.76
C SER A 15 -11.85 3.28 -6.35
N ARG A 16 -11.58 2.42 -5.35
CA ARG A 16 -11.93 2.66 -3.95
C ARG A 16 -10.76 3.17 -3.10
N ILE A 17 -9.56 3.26 -3.66
CA ILE A 17 -8.35 3.61 -2.92
C ILE A 17 -8.02 5.06 -3.23
N GLY A 18 -8.17 5.96 -2.25
CA GLY A 18 -7.76 7.36 -2.42
C GLY A 18 -6.27 7.59 -2.14
N THR A 19 -5.67 6.79 -1.25
CA THR A 19 -4.27 6.93 -0.85
C THR A 19 -3.68 5.57 -0.50
N LEU A 20 -2.52 5.27 -1.07
CA LEU A 20 -1.68 4.13 -0.73
C LEU A 20 -0.45 4.61 0.03
N VAL A 21 -0.25 4.11 1.24
CA VAL A 21 0.98 4.31 2.01
C VAL A 21 1.76 3.00 2.01
N THR A 22 2.99 3.03 1.53
CA THR A 22 3.86 1.84 1.42
C THR A 22 5.30 2.19 1.74
N ASP A 23 6.13 1.18 1.98
CA ASP A 23 7.58 1.35 2.12
C ASP A 23 8.28 1.54 0.75
N ASP A 24 9.62 1.61 0.78
CA ASP A 24 10.49 1.82 -0.38
C ASP A 24 10.63 0.58 -1.30
N GLY A 25 9.89 -0.49 -1.04
CA GLY A 25 9.85 -1.70 -1.87
C GLY A 25 8.95 -1.61 -3.11
N LEU A 26 8.27 -0.48 -3.34
CA LEU A 26 7.39 -0.30 -4.49
C LEU A 26 8.20 -0.01 -5.77
N SER A 27 7.95 -0.78 -6.84
CA SER A 27 8.58 -0.51 -8.13
C SER A 27 8.01 0.74 -8.81
N ASP A 28 8.83 1.44 -9.61
CA ASP A 28 8.41 2.63 -10.33
C ASP A 28 7.24 2.35 -11.32
N ALA A 29 7.22 1.16 -11.91
CA ALA A 29 6.15 0.74 -12.83
C ALA A 29 4.82 0.56 -12.08
N ASP A 30 4.85 -0.01 -10.87
CA ASP A 30 3.67 -0.18 -10.04
C ASP A 30 3.19 1.15 -9.47
N ALA A 31 4.12 2.03 -9.07
CA ALA A 31 3.81 3.40 -8.66
C ALA A 31 3.07 4.15 -9.77
N ARG A 32 3.55 4.03 -11.01
CA ARG A 32 2.90 4.65 -12.16
C ARG A 32 1.50 4.10 -12.42
N MET A 33 1.31 2.79 -12.33
CA MET A 33 -0.01 2.15 -12.44
C MET A 33 -1.01 2.72 -11.42
N LEU A 34 -0.56 2.89 -10.17
CA LEU A 34 -1.39 3.38 -9.08
C LEU A 34 -1.77 4.86 -9.29
N GLU A 35 -0.81 5.69 -9.70
CA GLU A 35 -1.05 7.10 -10.03
C GLU A 35 -2.02 7.26 -11.21
N ASP A 36 -1.85 6.49 -12.29
CA ASP A 36 -2.74 6.51 -13.45
C ASP A 36 -4.17 6.06 -13.08
N ALA A 37 -4.32 5.22 -12.06
CA ALA A 37 -5.61 4.82 -11.50
C ALA A 37 -6.22 5.87 -10.54
N GLY A 38 -5.54 7.00 -10.31
CA GLY A 38 -6.00 8.09 -9.44
C GLY A 38 -5.69 7.88 -7.95
N VAL A 39 -4.79 6.94 -7.62
CA VAL A 39 -4.38 6.66 -6.24
C VAL A 39 -3.19 7.54 -5.86
N MET A 40 -3.29 8.23 -4.73
CA MET A 40 -2.15 8.99 -4.19
C MET A 40 -1.16 8.03 -3.51
N VAL A 41 0.06 7.91 -4.03
CA VAL A 41 1.11 7.06 -3.45
C VAL A 41 1.97 7.87 -2.47
N ARG A 42 2.20 7.35 -1.28
CA ARG A 42 3.04 7.97 -0.25
C ARG A 42 4.02 6.95 0.32
N ILE A 43 5.29 7.14 0.03
CA ILE A 43 6.36 6.29 0.55
C ILE A 43 6.67 6.72 1.99
N ALA A 44 6.45 5.81 2.94
CA ALA A 44 6.87 5.96 4.31
C ALA A 44 8.14 5.13 4.50
N SER A 45 9.30 5.80 4.57
CA SER A 45 10.53 5.13 4.95
C SER A 45 10.37 4.58 6.36
N ALA A 46 10.66 3.28 6.54
CA ALA A 46 10.58 2.65 7.85
C ALA A 46 11.61 3.29 8.78
N SER A 47 11.21 4.30 9.56
CA SER A 47 12.03 4.90 10.62
C SER A 47 12.27 3.96 11.82
N GLY A 48 12.05 2.65 11.64
CA GLY A 48 12.48 1.58 12.53
C GLY A 48 13.82 0.96 12.16
N ALA A 49 14.41 1.29 11.01
CA ALA A 49 15.77 0.90 10.63
C ALA A 49 16.78 2.00 10.97
N VAL A 50 16.80 2.39 12.25
CA VAL A 50 17.98 2.97 12.89
C VAL A 50 18.43 1.97 13.95
N GLN A 51 19.22 0.99 13.49
CA GLN A 51 20.37 0.34 14.14
C GLN A 51 20.81 -0.88 13.32
#